data_AF-A0A3M3MIM3-F1
#
_entry.id   AF-A0A3M3MIM3-F1
#
_cell.length_a   1.000
_cell.length_b   1.000
_cell.length_c   1.000
_cell.angle_alpha   90.00
_cell.angle_beta   90.00
_cell.angle_gamma   90.00
#
_symmetry.space_group_name_H-M   'P 1'
#
loop_
_entity.id
_entity.type
_entity.pdbx_description
1 polymer ?
#
loop_
_entity_poly.entity_id
_entity_poly.type
_entity_poly.pdbx_seq_one_letter_code
_entity_poly.pdbx_strand_id
1 'polypeptide(L)' 'MEHRVSQGTLAHPPALVKETDMRLDHLRLQNFRCYEDAHFDFQPGFNLVVGVNGSGKTSLLLGWRNA' A
#
# COMPACT_ATOMS: atom_id res chain seq x y z
N MET A 1 5.09 -17.57 50.25
CA MET A 1 4.43 -17.37 48.94
C MET A 1 5.01 -16.10 48.36
N GLU A 2 6.11 -16.25 47.63
CA GLU A 2 6.18 -16.13 46.16
C GLU A 2 6.27 -14.65 45.75
N HIS A 3 7.22 -14.14 44.97
CA HIS A 3 8.41 -14.69 44.34
C HIS A 3 9.22 -13.44 43.90
N ARG A 4 10.52 -13.35 44.19
CA ARG A 4 11.42 -12.47 43.42
C ARG A 4 11.65 -13.14 42.07
N VAL A 5 11.34 -12.47 40.97
CA VAL A 5 12.01 -12.71 39.68
C VAL A 5 12.52 -11.37 39.15
N SER A 6 13.79 -11.44 38.79
CA SER A 6 14.76 -10.45 38.37
C SER A 6 14.51 -9.85 36.98
N GLN A 7 14.87 -8.57 36.86
CA GLN A 7 15.37 -7.83 35.69
C GLN A 7 15.13 -8.36 34.28
N GLY A 8 14.61 -7.45 33.44
CA GLY A 8 14.85 -7.40 32.00
C GLY A 8 14.80 -5.94 31.52
N THR A 9 15.88 -5.18 31.75
CA THR A 9 16.13 -3.93 31.01
C THR A 9 16.55 -4.33 29.61
N LEU A 10 15.84 -3.88 28.58
CA LEU A 10 16.50 -3.37 27.38
C LEU A 10 15.79 -2.09 26.98
N ALA A 11 16.43 -0.98 27.32
CA ALA A 11 16.21 0.28 26.65
C ALA A 11 16.39 0.05 25.15
N HIS A 12 15.28 0.12 24.42
CA HIS A 12 15.32 0.46 23.02
C HIS A 12 15.54 1.98 23.03
N PRO A 13 16.66 2.53 22.53
CA PRO A 13 16.58 3.89 22.04
C PRO A 13 15.43 3.93 21.02
N PRO A 14 14.62 4.98 20.94
CA PRO A 14 13.83 5.22 19.75
C PRO A 14 14.84 5.53 18.63
N ALA A 15 15.48 4.49 18.10
CA ALA A 15 15.98 4.54 16.74
C ALA A 15 14.77 4.96 15.93
N LEU A 16 14.90 6.07 15.22
CA LEU A 16 13.93 6.56 14.24
C LEU A 16 13.60 5.42 13.28
N VAL A 17 12.64 4.57 13.64
CA VAL A 17 11.93 3.76 12.68
C VAL A 17 11.12 4.80 11.93
N LYS A 18 11.67 5.30 10.82
CA LYS A 18 10.82 5.94 9.82
C LYS A 18 9.80 4.87 9.47
N GLU A 19 8.54 5.06 9.88
CA GLU A 19 7.44 4.38 9.22
C GLU A 19 7.56 4.74 7.74
N THR A 20 8.10 3.82 6.95
CA THR A 20 8.07 3.94 5.51
C THR A 20 6.68 3.53 5.09
N ASP A 21 5.80 4.52 4.98
CA ASP A 21 4.47 4.33 4.42
C ASP A 21 4.60 3.72 3.02
N MET A 22 3.77 2.72 2.72
CA MET A 22 3.79 2.06 1.42
C MET A 22 3.15 3.00 0.40
N ARG A 23 3.95 3.49 -0.55
CA ARG A 23 3.49 4.38 -1.62
C ARG A 23 3.40 3.62 -2.94
N LEU A 24 2.22 3.67 -3.56
CA LEU A 24 2.03 3.21 -4.94
C LEU A 24 2.31 4.37 -5.90
N ASP A 25 3.42 4.29 -6.63
CA ASP A 25 3.81 5.30 -7.62
C ASP A 25 3.35 4.94 -9.04
N HIS A 26 3.47 3.65 -9.41
CA HIS A 26 3.18 3.16 -10.75
C HIS A 26 2.40 1.85 -10.68
N LEU A 27 1.43 1.70 -11.58
CA LEU A 27 0.70 0.45 -11.77
C LEU A 27 0.57 0.15 -13.26
N ARG A 28 1.03 -1.04 -13.66
CA ARG A 28 0.79 -1.58 -15.00
C ARG A 28 -0.18 -2.75 -14.91
N LEU A 29 -1.25 -2.71 -15.71
CA LEU A 29 -2.24 -3.79 -15.80
C LEU A 29 -2.23 -4.34 -17.22
N GLN A 30 -1.88 -5.62 -17.35
CA GLN A 30 -1.84 -6.32 -18.64
C GLN A 30 -2.80 -7.50 -18.63
N ASN A 31 -3.58 -7.62 -19.71
CA ASN A 31 -4.58 -8.68 -19.89
C ASN A 31 -5.47 -8.88 -18.65
N PHE A 32 -5.84 -7.76 -18.00
CA PHE A 32 -6.54 -7.75 -16.73
C PHE A 32 -7.89 -7.05 -16.85
N ARG A 33 -8.95 -7.87 -16.89
CA ARG A 33 -10.35 -7.42 -17.00
C ARG A 33 -10.55 -6.47 -18.19
N CYS A 34 -10.70 -5.19 -17.91
CA CYS A 34 -10.99 -4.15 -18.90
C CYS A 34 -9.73 -3.57 -19.56
N TYR A 35 -8.53 -4.03 -19.15
CA TYR A 35 -7.25 -3.49 -19.61
C TYR A 35 -6.46 -4.56 -20.37
N GLU A 36 -6.19 -4.31 -21.65
CA GLU A 36 -5.26 -5.11 -22.45
C GLU A 36 -3.81 -4.76 -22.09
N ASP A 37 -3.46 -3.47 -22.11
CA ASP A 37 -2.24 -2.91 -21.51
C ASP A 37 -2.53 -1.48 -21.05
N ALA A 38 -2.40 -1.22 -19.75
CA ALA A 38 -2.68 0.09 -19.16
C ALA A 38 -1.61 0.48 -18.14
N HIS A 39 -1.24 1.76 -18.14
CA HIS A 39 -0.24 2.35 -17.26
C HIS A 39 -0.85 3.51 -16.48
N PHE A 40 -0.60 3.53 -15.17
CA PHE A 40 -1.07 4.58 -14.27
C PHE A 40 0.09 5.10 -13.42
N ASP A 41 0.28 6.41 -13.46
CA ASP A 41 1.24 7.13 -12.62
C ASP A 41 0.47 7.92 -11.56
N PHE A 42 0.74 7.64 -10.29
CA PHE A 42 0.05 8.26 -9.17
C PHE A 42 0.82 9.45 -8.62
N GLN A 43 0.10 10.53 -8.35
CA GLN A 43 0.65 11.69 -7.65
C GLN A 43 0.66 11.45 -6.14
N PRO A 44 1.59 12.07 -5.39
CA PRO A 44 1.51 12.11 -3.94
C PRO A 44 0.17 12.69 -3.47
N GLY A 45 -0.38 12.15 -2.39
CA GLY A 45 -1.62 12.64 -1.80
C GLY A 45 -2.86 12.07 -2.48
N PHE A 46 -3.61 12.90 -3.20
CA PHE A 46 -4.94 12.54 -3.72
C PHE A 46 -4.96 12.39 -5.24
N ASN A 47 -5.49 11.27 -5.72
CA ASN A 47 -5.70 11.00 -7.13
C ASN A 47 -7.21 10.82 -7.39
N LEU A 48 -7.73 11.44 -8.44
CA LEU A 48 -9.13 11.34 -8.85
C LEU A 48 -9.26 10.46 -10.10
N VAL A 49 -10.00 9.36 -9.99
CA VAL A 49 -10.28 8.46 -11.12
C VAL A 49 -11.71 8.70 -11.63
N VAL A 50 -11.83 9.18 -12.87
CA VAL A 50 -13.11 9.47 -13.53
C VAL A 50 -13.32 8.63 -14.79
N GLY A 51 -14.58 8.41 -15.14
CA GLY A 51 -14.95 7.69 -16.35
C GLY A 51 -16.38 7.16 -16.28
N VAL A 52 -16.94 6.80 -17.43
CA VAL A 52 -18.30 6.25 -17.54
C VAL A 52 -18.44 4.88 -16.86
N ASN A 53 -19.67 4.42 -16.64
CA ASN A 53 -19.91 3.06 -16.13
C ASN A 53 -19.29 2.02 -17.08
N GLY A 54 -18.65 1.00 -16.50
CA GLY A 54 -17.92 -0.01 -17.28
C GLY A 54 -16.51 0.40 -17.73
N SER A 55 -16.05 1.64 -17.48
CA SER A 55 -14.71 2.10 -17.92
C SER A 55 -13.51 1.50 -17.17
N GLY A 56 -13.72 0.52 -16.28
CA GLY A 56 -12.63 -0.14 -15.55
C GLY A 56 -12.19 0.51 -14.23
N LYS A 57 -12.89 1.51 -13.68
CA LYS A 57 -12.49 2.16 -12.40
C LYS A 57 -12.34 1.17 -11.23
N THR A 58 -13.32 0.29 -11.02
CA THR A 58 -13.22 -0.81 -10.05
C THR A 58 -12.12 -1.80 -10.44
N SER A 59 -11.88 -1.96 -11.74
CA SER A 59 -10.80 -2.80 -12.25
C SER A 59 -9.44 -2.26 -11.82
N LEU A 60 -9.21 -0.95 -11.94
CA LEU A 60 -8.00 -0.26 -11.49
C LEU A 60 -7.77 -0.48 -9.99
N LEU A 61 -8.80 -0.25 -9.17
CA LEU A 61 -8.68 -0.36 -7.71
C LEU A 61 -8.35 -1.78 -7.21
N LEU A 62 -8.85 -2.85 -7.85
CA LEU A 62 -8.44 -4.21 -7.45
C LEU A 62 -7.19 -4.70 -8.20
N GLY A 63 -6.76 -3.99 -9.23
CA GLY A 63 -5.53 -4.30 -9.95
C GLY A 63 -4.33 -4.28 -9.01
N TRP A 64 -4.21 -3.24 -8.17
CA TRP A 64 -3.08 -3.10 -7.24
C TRP A 64 -2.99 -4.25 -6.22
N ARG A 65 -4.12 -4.81 -5.78
CA ARG A 65 -4.13 -5.91 -4.79
C ARG A 65 -3.53 -7.21 -5.33
N ASN A 66 -3.55 -7.39 -6.66
CA ASN A 66 -3.05 -8.61 -7.30
C ASN A 66 -1.76 -8.35 -8.10
N ALA A 67 -1.19 -7.15 -7.99
CA ALA A 67 0.05 -6.74 -8.64
C ALA A 67 1.26 -7.03 -7.74
#